data_AF-A0A817DT80-F1
#
_entry.id   AF-A0A817DT80-F1
#
_cell.length_a   1.000
_cell.length_b   1.000
_cell.length_c   1.000
_cell.angle_alpha   90.00
_cell.angle_beta   90.00
_cell.angle_gamma   90.00
#
_symmetry.space_group_name_H-M   'P 1'
#
loop_
_entity.id
_entity.type
_entity.pdbx_description
1 polymer ?
#
loop_
_entity_poly.entity_id
_entity_poly.type
_entity_poly.pdbx_seq_one_letter_code
_entity_poly.pdbx_strand_id
1 'polypeptide(L)'
;MASYDKTIIFRDRIDAGRRLATHSELQKIKSLSPGEKRSFLVISLPRGGTVVGDEVAKLLGISHDLVFPRKIPCPGYSEIAIGAVSEFGDVFWNDDAKKYGLINHPRVQQSKNKQIVEAQRRKQVYRGNRQPMNDLSGKTVILVDDGLATGIVLNIRETM
;
A
#
# COMPACT_ATOMS: atom_id res chain seq x y z
N MET A 1 12.30 28.94 9.13
CA MET A 1 12.70 27.52 9.31
C MET A 1 11.67 26.87 10.20
N ALA A 2 10.78 26.04 9.64
CA ALA A 2 9.77 25.35 10.43
C ALA A 2 10.48 24.31 11.32
N SER A 3 10.34 24.47 12.63
CA SER A 3 10.84 23.53 13.62
C SER A 3 10.13 22.18 13.39
N TYR A 4 10.85 21.21 12.84
CA TYR A 4 10.42 19.82 12.71
C TYR A 4 10.72 19.05 14.00
N ASP A 5 10.56 19.70 15.16
CA ASP A 5 10.86 19.11 16.47
C ASP A 5 9.58 18.85 17.27
N LYS A 6 8.83 17.86 16.80
CA LYS A 6 8.06 16.98 17.68
C LYS A 6 8.31 15.57 17.20
N THR A 7 9.20 14.84 17.87
CA THR A 7 9.25 13.39 17.71
C THR A 7 7.89 12.83 18.10
N ILE A 8 7.07 12.52 17.10
CA ILE A 8 5.79 11.86 17.32
C ILE A 8 6.11 10.40 17.61
N ILE A 9 6.13 10.06 18.89
CA ILE A 9 6.23 8.68 19.36
C ILE A 9 4.81 8.14 19.46
N PHE A 10 4.57 7.00 18.81
CA PHE A 10 3.35 6.21 18.96
C PHE A 10 3.64 5.06 19.91
N ARG A 11 2.67 4.71 20.77
CA ARG A 11 2.84 3.56 21.68
C ARG A 11 2.93 2.25 20.91
N ASP A 12 2.06 2.11 19.91
CA ASP A 12 1.90 0.93 19.07
C ASP A 12 1.19 1.33 17.76
N ARG A 13 0.94 0.36 16.87
CA ARG A 13 0.25 0.62 15.59
C ARG A 13 -1.22 1.00 15.76
N ILE A 14 -1.86 0.56 16.84
CA ILE A 14 -3.25 0.91 17.14
C ILE A 14 -3.31 2.38 17.55
N ASP A 15 -2.41 2.84 18.41
CA ASP A 15 -2.25 4.25 18.77
C ASP A 15 -1.94 5.12 17.54
N ALA A 16 -1.05 4.66 16.65
CA ALA A 16 -0.80 5.33 15.38
C ALA A 16 -2.08 5.46 14.52
N GLY A 17 -2.87 4.39 14.39
CA GLY A 17 -4.14 4.40 13.66
C GLY A 17 -5.18 5.34 14.27
N ARG A 18 -5.32 5.36 15.60
CA ARG A 18 -6.21 6.29 16.32
C ARG A 18 -5.84 7.74 16.04
N ARG A 19 -4.55 8.06 16.18
CA ARG A 19 -4.05 9.41 15.96
C ARG A 19 -4.15 9.81 14.48
N LEU A 20 -3.87 8.90 13.56
CA LEU A 20 -4.07 9.14 12.14
C LEU A 20 -5.53 9.48 11.85
N ALA A 21 -6.47 8.69 12.39
CA ALA A 21 -7.90 8.94 12.19
C ALA A 21 -8.33 10.34 12.65
N THR A 22 -7.68 10.94 13.66
CA THR A 22 -7.99 12.32 14.13
C THR A 22 -7.61 13.43 13.15
N HIS A 23 -6.88 13.13 12.08
CA HIS A 23 -6.54 14.12 11.06
C HIS A 23 -7.80 14.77 10.48
N SER A 24 -7.80 16.10 10.33
CA SER A 24 -8.98 16.89 9.96
C SER A 24 -9.64 16.41 8.66
N GLU A 25 -8.84 16.12 7.64
CA GLU A 25 -9.31 15.59 6.36
C GLU A 25 -10.03 14.25 6.50
N LEU A 26 -9.57 13.37 7.39
CA LEU A 26 -10.22 12.08 7.64
C LEU A 26 -11.49 12.26 8.48
N GLN A 27 -11.50 13.18 9.44
CA GLN A 27 -12.68 13.43 10.27
C GLN A 27 -13.88 13.94 9.44
N LYS A 28 -13.66 14.61 8.30
CA LYS A 28 -14.74 14.98 7.37
C LYS A 28 -15.60 13.77 6.96
N ILE A 29 -14.99 12.59 6.85
CA ILE A 29 -15.68 11.34 6.47
C ILE A 29 -16.70 10.92 7.52
N LYS A 30 -16.47 11.20 8.82
CA LYS A 30 -17.39 10.75 9.88
C LYS A 30 -18.78 11.35 9.75
N SER A 31 -18.86 12.60 9.31
CA SER A 31 -20.11 13.35 9.16
C SER A 31 -20.92 12.97 7.91
N LEU A 32 -20.35 12.16 7.01
CA LEU A 32 -21.02 11.70 5.81
C LEU A 32 -22.12 10.68 6.12
N SER A 33 -23.14 10.64 5.27
CA SER A 33 -24.19 9.62 5.34
C SER A 33 -23.62 8.22 5.08
N PRO A 34 -24.31 7.14 5.50
CA PRO A 34 -23.90 5.78 5.18
C PRO A 34 -23.73 5.50 3.68
N GLY A 35 -24.47 6.20 2.81
CA GLY A 35 -24.35 6.08 1.36
C GLY A 35 -23.04 6.69 0.85
N GLU A 36 -22.73 7.91 1.26
CA GLU A 36 -21.51 8.61 0.88
C GLU A 36 -20.25 7.91 1.40
N LYS A 37 -20.30 7.33 2.60
CA LYS A 37 -19.19 6.53 3.16
C LYS A 37 -18.81 5.32 2.30
N ARG A 38 -19.71 4.79 1.48
CA ARG A 38 -19.42 3.67 0.56
C ARG A 38 -18.50 4.07 -0.60
N SER A 39 -18.34 5.37 -0.84
CA SER A 39 -17.38 5.93 -1.80
C SER A 39 -15.98 6.05 -1.21
N PHE A 40 -15.76 5.69 0.06
CA PHE A 40 -14.44 5.68 0.70
C PHE A 40 -14.01 4.26 1.06
N LEU A 41 -12.72 3.99 0.91
CA LEU A 41 -12.12 2.70 1.24
C LEU A 41 -10.73 2.91 1.83
N VAL A 42 -10.44 2.25 2.95
CA VAL A 42 -9.06 2.07 3.40
C VAL A 42 -8.47 0.86 2.69
N ILE A 43 -7.31 1.04 2.06
CA ILE A 43 -6.47 -0.06 1.57
C ILE A 43 -5.19 -0.07 2.38
N SER A 44 -4.76 -1.24 2.86
CA SER A 44 -3.51 -1.34 3.64
C SER A 44 -2.52 -2.35 3.10
N LEU A 45 -1.24 -2.07 3.37
CA LEU A 45 -0.13 -2.95 3.08
C LEU A 45 0.19 -3.82 4.29
N PRO A 46 0.18 -5.16 4.17
CA PRO A 46 0.59 -6.03 5.24
C PRO A 46 2.10 -6.01 5.49
N ARG A 47 2.56 -6.18 6.74
CA ARG A 47 1.78 -6.60 7.92
C ARG A 47 1.31 -5.46 8.80
N GLY A 48 2.18 -4.49 9.03
CA GLY A 48 1.95 -3.49 10.05
C GLY A 48 0.89 -2.47 9.62
N GLY A 49 0.92 -2.03 8.36
CA GLY A 49 -0.10 -1.17 7.78
C GLY A 49 -1.53 -1.71 7.94
N THR A 50 -1.72 -3.02 7.95
CA THR A 50 -3.03 -3.65 8.23
C THR A 50 -3.60 -3.23 9.58
N VAL A 51 -2.78 -3.18 10.64
CA VAL A 51 -3.25 -2.83 11.99
C VAL A 51 -3.64 -1.35 12.06
N VAL A 52 -2.86 -0.49 11.42
CA VAL A 52 -3.12 0.95 11.38
C VAL A 52 -4.40 1.23 10.57
N GLY A 53 -4.52 0.62 9.38
CA GLY A 53 -5.66 0.85 8.49
C GLY A 53 -6.98 0.28 9.00
N ASP A 54 -6.95 -0.87 9.68
CA ASP A 54 -8.13 -1.43 10.33
C ASP A 54 -8.68 -0.48 11.42
N GLU A 55 -7.80 0.10 12.23
CA GLU A 55 -8.20 1.08 13.25
C GLU A 55 -8.77 2.36 12.61
N VAL A 56 -8.16 2.87 11.54
CA VAL A 56 -8.68 4.02 10.78
C VAL A 56 -10.05 3.73 10.20
N ALA A 57 -10.22 2.59 9.53
CA ALA A 57 -11.49 2.21 8.90
C ALA A 57 -12.63 2.08 9.92
N LYS A 58 -12.35 1.42 11.05
CA LYS A 58 -13.29 1.28 12.17
C LYS A 58 -13.74 2.63 12.72
N LEU A 59 -12.79 3.54 12.97
CA LEU A 59 -13.11 4.86 13.54
C LEU A 59 -13.89 5.75 12.57
N LEU A 60 -13.65 5.63 11.26
CA LEU A 60 -14.34 6.41 10.24
C LEU A 60 -15.67 5.77 9.79
N GLY A 61 -15.88 4.49 10.08
CA GLY A 61 -17.06 3.73 9.65
C GLY A 61 -17.06 3.45 8.15
N ILE A 62 -15.88 3.18 7.57
CA ILE A 62 -15.70 2.87 6.14
C ILE A 62 -15.10 1.47 5.97
N SER A 63 -15.14 0.94 4.75
CA SER A 63 -14.61 -0.40 4.47
C SER A 63 -13.08 -0.43 4.54
N HIS A 64 -12.54 -1.62 4.81
CA HIS A 64 -11.11 -1.92 4.81
C HIS A 64 -10.80 -3.12 3.93
N ASP A 65 -9.78 -2.99 3.09
CA ASP A 65 -9.25 -4.07 2.28
C ASP A 65 -7.70 -4.04 2.21
N LEU A 66 -7.11 -5.09 1.65
CA LEU A 66 -5.66 -5.28 1.61
C LEU A 66 -5.13 -5.44 0.19
N VAL A 67 -3.93 -4.91 -0.06
CA VAL A 67 -3.17 -5.17 -1.29
C VAL A 67 -1.82 -5.77 -0.95
N PHE A 68 -1.25 -6.58 -1.85
CA PHE A 68 -0.02 -7.34 -1.58
C PHE A 68 1.10 -7.07 -2.58
N PRO A 69 1.45 -5.79 -2.85
CA PRO A 69 2.52 -5.47 -3.79
C PRO A 69 3.89 -5.94 -3.28
N ARG A 70 4.77 -6.30 -4.20
CA ARG A 70 6.16 -6.70 -3.92
C ARG A 70 7.13 -5.92 -4.80
N LYS A 71 8.15 -5.33 -4.19
CA LYS A 71 9.21 -4.61 -4.91
C LYS A 71 10.07 -5.59 -5.70
N ILE A 72 10.47 -5.20 -6.90
CA ILE A 72 11.51 -5.86 -7.69
C ILE A 72 12.83 -5.13 -7.41
N PRO A 73 13.78 -5.73 -6.68
CA PRO A 73 15.06 -5.09 -6.39
C PRO A 73 15.97 -5.03 -7.62
N CYS A 74 16.86 -4.03 -7.63
CA CYS A 74 17.95 -3.91 -8.57
C CYS A 74 18.96 -5.06 -8.36
N PRO A 75 19.48 -5.70 -9.41
CA PRO A 75 20.52 -6.71 -9.27
C PRO A 75 21.75 -6.15 -8.55
N GLY A 76 22.16 -6.78 -7.45
CA GLY A 76 23.31 -6.34 -6.65
C GLY A 76 23.00 -5.27 -5.59
N TYR A 77 21.80 -4.66 -5.61
CA TYR A 77 21.40 -3.60 -4.67
C TYR A 77 19.96 -3.81 -4.20
N SER A 78 19.76 -4.64 -3.15
CA SER A 78 18.43 -5.02 -2.64
C SER A 78 17.58 -3.85 -2.17
N GLU A 79 18.23 -2.79 -1.69
CA GLU A 79 17.57 -1.60 -1.15
C GLU A 79 16.98 -0.70 -2.24
N ILE A 80 17.46 -0.84 -3.48
CA ILE A 80 17.00 -0.08 -4.64
C ILE A 80 15.95 -0.91 -5.37
N ALA A 81 14.72 -0.41 -5.47
CA ALA A 81 13.69 -1.07 -6.26
C ALA A 81 13.54 -0.43 -7.63
N ILE A 82 13.60 -1.27 -8.67
CA ILE A 82 13.49 -0.91 -10.09
C ILE A 82 12.07 -1.14 -10.64
N GLY A 83 11.23 -1.78 -9.84
CA GLY A 83 9.84 -2.03 -10.18
C GLY A 83 9.08 -2.60 -9.00
N ALA A 84 7.83 -2.97 -9.25
CA ALA A 84 6.97 -3.66 -8.31
C ALA A 84 6.02 -4.60 -9.06
N VAL A 85 5.58 -5.65 -8.39
CA VAL A 85 4.55 -6.57 -8.88
C VAL A 85 3.33 -6.54 -7.97
N SER A 86 2.14 -6.67 -8.56
CA SER A 86 0.90 -6.91 -7.84
C SER A 86 0.71 -8.40 -7.54
N GLU A 87 -0.23 -8.72 -6.64
CA GLU A 87 -0.71 -10.07 -6.42
C GLU A 87 -1.47 -10.69 -7.62
N PHE A 88 -1.83 -9.87 -8.61
CA PHE A 88 -2.49 -10.30 -9.83
C PHE A 88 -1.48 -10.56 -10.96
N GLY A 89 -0.20 -10.25 -10.74
CA GLY A 89 0.88 -10.47 -11.70
C GLY A 89 1.23 -9.25 -12.55
N ASP A 90 0.52 -8.13 -12.38
CA ASP A 90 0.85 -6.87 -13.03
C ASP A 90 2.22 -6.39 -12.57
N VAL A 91 2.95 -5.78 -13.49
CA VAL A 91 4.30 -5.30 -13.21
C VAL A 91 4.43 -3.84 -13.57
N PHE A 92 4.82 -3.05 -12.58
CA PHE A 92 5.23 -1.67 -12.74
C PHE A 92 6.75 -1.59 -12.79
N TRP A 93 7.30 -0.87 -13.77
CA TRP A 93 8.71 -0.57 -13.89
C TRP A 93 8.92 0.94 -13.75
N ASN A 94 9.90 1.35 -12.95
CA ASN A 94 10.28 2.75 -12.91
C ASN A 94 11.01 3.16 -14.20
N ASP A 95 11.15 4.47 -14.41
CA ASP A 95 11.71 5.00 -15.66
C ASP A 95 13.18 4.62 -15.85
N ASP A 96 13.95 4.52 -14.76
CA ASP A 96 15.35 4.08 -14.80
C ASP A 96 15.48 2.64 -15.29
N ALA A 97 14.62 1.73 -14.86
CA ALA A 97 14.62 0.34 -15.31
C ALA A 97 14.41 0.24 -16.83
N LYS A 98 13.52 1.08 -17.37
CA LYS A 98 13.28 1.18 -18.82
C LYS A 98 14.49 1.80 -19.53
N LYS A 99 14.96 2.95 -19.04
CA LYS A 99 16.06 3.73 -19.62
C LYS A 99 17.37 2.94 -19.71
N TYR A 100 17.71 2.18 -18.67
CA TYR A 100 18.95 1.41 -18.60
C TYR A 100 18.80 -0.04 -19.10
N GLY A 101 17.65 -0.40 -19.70
CA GLY A 101 17.44 -1.74 -20.27
C GLY A 101 17.43 -2.88 -19.23
N LEU A 102 17.21 -2.56 -17.95
CA LEU A 102 17.30 -3.53 -16.84
C LEU A 102 16.19 -4.57 -16.89
N ILE A 103 15.05 -4.26 -17.51
CA ILE A 103 13.86 -5.12 -17.56
C ILE A 103 14.20 -6.50 -18.14
N ASN A 104 15.02 -6.57 -19.19
CA ASN A 104 15.34 -7.83 -19.87
C ASN A 104 16.49 -8.60 -19.20
N HIS A 105 17.10 -8.05 -18.15
CA HIS A 105 18.22 -8.71 -17.48
C HIS A 105 17.78 -10.03 -16.83
N PRO A 106 18.47 -11.16 -17.04
CA PRO A 106 18.04 -12.47 -16.54
C PRO A 106 17.79 -12.51 -15.02
N ARG A 107 18.66 -11.86 -14.23
CA ARG A 107 18.48 -11.75 -12.76
C ARG A 107 17.23 -10.93 -12.38
N VAL A 108 16.85 -9.93 -13.18
CA VAL A 108 15.63 -9.13 -12.94
C VAL A 108 14.40 -9.97 -13.23
N GLN A 109 14.37 -10.71 -14.35
CA GLN A 109 13.27 -11.61 -14.68
C GLN A 109 13.09 -12.72 -13.64
N GLN A 110 14.20 -13.30 -13.15
CA GLN A 110 14.15 -14.28 -12.07
C GLN A 110 13.59 -13.66 -10.78
N SER A 111 14.04 -12.44 -10.43
CA SER A 111 13.57 -11.72 -9.25
C SER A 111 12.06 -11.40 -9.35
N LYS A 112 11.61 -10.87 -10.50
CA LYS A 112 10.21 -10.61 -10.81
C LYS A 112 9.33 -11.84 -10.54
N ASN A 113 9.69 -12.99 -11.10
CA ASN A 113 8.92 -14.22 -10.94
C ASN A 113 8.87 -14.67 -9.47
N LYS A 114 9.99 -14.56 -8.72
CA LYS A 114 10.01 -14.85 -7.28
C LYS A 114 9.07 -13.92 -6.50
N GLN A 115 9.04 -12.63 -6.85
CA GLN A 115 8.17 -11.67 -6.17
C GLN A 115 6.69 -11.89 -6.49
N ILE A 116 6.34 -12.33 -7.71
CA ILE A 116 4.95 -12.69 -8.06
C ILE A 116 4.48 -13.85 -7.18
N VAL A 117 5.29 -14.91 -7.07
CA VAL A 117 4.97 -16.07 -6.22
C VAL A 117 4.80 -15.64 -4.76
N GLU A 118 5.69 -14.78 -4.25
CA GLU A 118 5.56 -14.26 -2.88
C GLU A 118 4.33 -13.36 -2.68
N ALA A 119 3.97 -12.52 -3.66
CA ALA A 119 2.77 -11.70 -3.62
C ALA A 119 1.52 -12.58 -3.53
N GLN A 120 1.43 -13.61 -4.36
CA GLN A 120 0.34 -14.57 -4.36
C GLN A 120 0.28 -15.38 -3.05
N ARG A 121 1.43 -15.82 -2.54
CA ARG A 121 1.50 -16.50 -1.24
C ARG A 121 0.98 -15.62 -0.10
N ARG A 122 1.35 -14.33 -0.08
CA ARG A 122 0.85 -13.36 0.92
C ARG A 122 -0.65 -13.14 0.76
N LYS A 123 -1.14 -12.94 -0.47
CA LYS A 123 -2.57 -12.86 -0.74
C LYS A 123 -3.30 -14.05 -0.12
N GLN A 124 -2.83 -15.29 -0.36
CA GLN A 124 -3.45 -16.47 0.21
C GLN A 124 -3.43 -16.47 1.75
N VAL A 125 -2.31 -16.08 2.37
CA VAL A 125 -2.17 -16.07 3.84
C VAL A 125 -3.08 -15.04 4.52
N TYR A 126 -3.17 -13.82 3.99
CA TYR A 126 -3.91 -12.73 4.65
C TYR A 126 -5.37 -12.62 4.21
N ARG A 127 -5.64 -12.86 2.92
CA ARG A 127 -6.98 -12.73 2.34
C ARG A 127 -7.72 -14.06 2.30
N GLY A 128 -7.01 -15.18 2.20
CA GLY A 128 -7.62 -16.50 2.03
C GLY A 128 -8.55 -16.51 0.81
N ASN A 129 -9.78 -16.99 1.01
CA ASN A 129 -10.80 -17.08 -0.04
C ASN A 129 -11.69 -15.82 -0.15
N ARG A 130 -11.43 -14.78 0.66
CA ARG A 130 -12.21 -13.53 0.59
C ARG A 130 -11.93 -12.82 -0.73
N GLN A 131 -12.97 -12.48 -1.49
CA GLN A 131 -12.79 -11.73 -2.73
C GLN A 131 -12.24 -10.32 -2.44
N PRO A 132 -11.36 -9.77 -3.31
CA PRO A 132 -11.01 -8.36 -3.26
C PRO A 132 -12.23 -7.48 -3.48
N MET A 133 -12.15 -6.22 -3.04
CA MET A 133 -13.13 -5.23 -3.49
C MET A 133 -12.93 -5.00 -4.99
N ASN A 134 -13.85 -5.53 -5.79
CA ASN A 134 -13.69 -5.68 -7.24
C ASN A 134 -13.76 -4.36 -8.02
N ASP A 135 -14.31 -3.29 -7.44
CA ASP A 135 -14.44 -2.00 -8.12
C ASP A 135 -14.02 -0.84 -7.21
N LEU A 136 -12.94 -0.18 -7.61
CA LEU A 136 -12.42 1.05 -7.01
C LEU A 136 -12.87 2.30 -7.78
N SER A 137 -13.58 2.14 -8.90
CA SER A 137 -14.04 3.25 -9.73
C SER A 137 -14.93 4.19 -8.93
N GLY A 138 -14.64 5.49 -9.01
CA GLY A 138 -15.36 6.52 -8.26
C GLY A 138 -15.18 6.44 -6.74
N LYS A 139 -14.27 5.61 -6.22
CA LYS A 139 -13.94 5.56 -4.80
C LYS A 139 -12.72 6.41 -4.47
N THR A 140 -12.77 7.10 -3.34
CA THR A 140 -11.61 7.70 -2.69
C THR A 140 -10.91 6.63 -1.86
N VAL A 141 -9.71 6.25 -2.29
CA VAL A 141 -8.87 5.26 -1.60
C VAL A 141 -7.92 5.94 -0.64
N ILE A 142 -7.94 5.52 0.63
CA ILE A 142 -7.00 5.91 1.67
C ILE A 142 -5.98 4.77 1.81
N LEU A 143 -4.80 4.96 1.23
CA LEU A 143 -3.72 3.98 1.30
C LEU A 143 -2.95 4.14 2.62
N VAL A 144 -2.89 3.07 3.41
CA VAL A 144 -2.30 3.08 4.77
C VAL A 144 -1.16 2.07 4.89
N ASP A 145 -0.05 2.53 5.43
CA ASP A 145 1.09 1.70 5.83
C ASP A 145 1.55 2.10 7.25
N ASP A 146 2.29 1.24 7.96
CA ASP A 146 2.80 1.56 9.30
C ASP A 146 4.12 2.35 9.28
N GLY A 147 4.70 2.55 8.10
CA GLY A 147 5.84 3.43 7.91
C GLY A 147 6.35 3.43 6.47
N LEU A 148 6.76 4.60 5.98
CA LEU A 148 7.30 4.76 4.63
C LEU A 148 8.80 5.01 4.71
N ALA A 149 9.61 3.95 4.62
CA ALA A 149 11.07 4.09 4.62
C ALA A 149 11.61 4.61 3.27
N THR A 150 11.07 4.15 2.13
CA THR A 150 11.56 4.54 0.80
C THR A 150 10.47 4.92 -0.21
N GLY A 151 9.18 4.83 0.15
CA GLY A 151 8.05 5.28 -0.68
C GLY A 151 7.81 4.55 -2.01
N ILE A 152 8.73 3.68 -2.47
CA ILE A 152 8.66 3.07 -3.81
C ILE A 152 7.37 2.27 -4.04
N VAL A 153 6.81 1.64 -2.99
CA VAL A 153 5.54 0.89 -3.13
C VAL A 153 4.35 1.81 -3.39
N LEU A 154 4.40 3.07 -2.95
CA LEU A 154 3.35 4.06 -3.18
C LEU A 154 3.40 4.68 -4.59
N ASN A 155 4.53 4.54 -5.29
CA ASN A 155 4.71 5.09 -6.64
C ASN A 155 4.26 4.13 -7.75
N ILE A 156 3.54 3.05 -7.43
CA ILE A 156 2.86 2.23 -8.43
C ILE A 156 1.75 3.08 -9.02
N ARG A 157 2.02 3.68 -10.18
CA ARG A 157 1.02 4.38 -10.98
C ARG A 157 0.55 3.42 -12.07
N GLU A 158 -0.76 3.21 -12.17
CA GLU A 158 -1.32 2.70 -13.43
C GLU A 158 -0.98 3.72 -14.51
N THR A 159 -0.29 3.27 -15.56
CA THR A 159 -0.23 4.01 -16.81
C THR A 159 -1.43 3.51 -17.61
N MET A 160 -2.51 4.31 -17.63
CA MET A 160 -3.55 4.16 -18.64
C MET A 160 -2.97 4.44 -20.02
#